data_AF-A0A853B846-F1
#
_entry.id   AF-A0A853B846-F1
#
_cell.length_a   1.000
_cell.length_b   1.000
_cell.length_c   1.000
_cell.angle_alpha   90.00
_cell.angle_beta   90.00
_cell.angle_gamma   90.00
#
_symmetry.space_group_name_H-M   'P 1'
#
loop_
_entity.id
_entity.type
_entity.pdbx_description
1 polymer ?
#
loop_
_entity_poly.entity_id
_entity_poly.type
_entity_poly.pdbx_seq_one_letter_code
_entity_poly.pdbx_strand_id
1 'polypeptide(L)'
;MTGVVVAPLRVEASALRMPGLVVLHGGMGPRRAAESSLRLASAGHPVLVAGVGGALVPRVRPGDLVVATEIDGPRGRVPLPSAPLLAAALRRQGLTVHLGPIASSPAVVDGAERARYAESGALAVDMESAEFATLPGPTAVVRAVVDTPDQPLWRPGTVLRGISGLRSLRLAAPVLREWCEAAGAGELLMASPRSFCAGVERAIEIVERALDRYGAPVFVRRQVVHNAHVVRRLEALGAVFVQEVEEVPRGATTVLAAHGVAPSVRAAARARDLRVIDATCPLVMKVHTEVKRYTGRGDTVFLIGHADHEEVEGTVGEAPERIVVVEDAEAAAHVRAPAGRAAYAMQTTLAVDEAEEIASVLRSRFPSIEGPRRDDICYATTNRQRAVTAVAEEADLVLVVGSVNSSNSQRLVEVARRRGTRARLVDDVSEVDLRWLAGATRIGITAGASAPPDLVAELVRCLRGLGRTKVTETAGADEDVVFTLPREVS
;
A
#
# COMPACT_ATOMS: atom_id res chain seq x y z
N MET A 1 -14.00 20.53 12.46
CA MET A 1 -13.99 20.70 13.93
C MET A 1 -13.07 19.64 14.50
N THR A 2 -12.24 20.00 15.48
CA THR A 2 -11.19 19.14 16.03
C THR A 2 -11.78 17.95 16.78
N GLY A 3 -11.26 16.75 16.56
CA GLY A 3 -11.68 15.56 17.31
C GLY A 3 -11.39 15.67 18.82
N VAL A 4 -12.07 14.85 19.60
CA VAL A 4 -11.98 14.82 21.07
C VAL A 4 -11.49 13.46 21.54
N VAL A 5 -10.58 13.45 22.52
CA VAL A 5 -10.16 12.25 23.22
C VAL A 5 -10.95 12.11 24.52
N VAL A 6 -11.56 10.96 24.75
CA VAL A 6 -12.28 10.63 25.98
C VAL A 6 -11.47 9.66 26.81
N ALA A 7 -11.16 10.07 28.04
CA ALA A 7 -10.45 9.27 29.03
C ALA A 7 -11.39 8.87 30.19
N PRO A 8 -11.61 7.57 30.44
CA PRO A 8 -12.45 7.10 31.54
C PRO A 8 -12.07 7.65 32.94
N LEU A 9 -10.78 7.77 33.24
CA LEU A 9 -10.25 8.21 34.53
C LEU A 9 -9.54 9.57 34.45
N ARG A 10 -9.54 10.31 35.56
CA ARG A 10 -8.82 11.60 35.67
C ARG A 10 -7.30 11.46 35.47
N VAL A 11 -6.72 10.36 35.95
CA VAL A 11 -5.27 10.09 35.80
C VAL A 11 -4.88 9.82 34.35
N GLU A 12 -5.73 9.11 33.60
CA GLU A 12 -5.58 8.88 32.16
C GLU A 12 -5.73 10.21 31.41
N ALA A 13 -6.76 10.99 31.74
CA ALA A 13 -6.96 12.31 31.16
C ALA A 13 -5.73 13.21 31.36
N SER A 14 -5.13 13.16 32.56
CA SER A 14 -3.91 13.90 32.86
C SER A 14 -2.69 13.38 32.09
N ALA A 15 -2.59 12.07 31.86
CA ALA A 15 -1.49 11.49 31.06
C ALA A 15 -1.58 11.89 29.58
N LEU A 16 -2.80 12.09 29.08
CA LEU A 16 -3.09 12.46 27.69
C LEU A 16 -3.06 13.97 27.43
N ARG A 17 -3.00 14.82 28.47
CA ARG A 17 -2.99 16.28 28.31
C ARG A 17 -1.76 16.75 27.55
N MET A 18 -2.01 17.43 26.44
CA MET A 18 -0.98 18.12 25.66
C MET A 18 -1.60 19.28 24.85
N PRO A 19 -0.80 20.25 24.39
CA PRO A 19 -1.29 21.32 23.52
C PRO A 19 -1.97 20.78 22.26
N GLY A 20 -3.10 21.39 21.87
CA GLY A 20 -3.85 21.02 20.68
C GLY A 20 -4.73 19.77 20.81
N LEU A 21 -4.67 19.03 21.92
CA LEU A 21 -5.52 17.86 22.17
C LEU A 21 -6.61 18.16 23.19
N VAL A 22 -7.87 18.04 22.76
CA VAL A 22 -9.03 18.18 23.65
C VAL A 22 -9.27 16.84 24.35
N VAL A 23 -9.05 16.81 25.67
CA VAL A 23 -9.24 15.60 26.48
C VAL A 23 -10.40 15.81 27.45
N LEU A 24 -11.44 14.96 27.33
CA LEU A 24 -12.59 14.93 28.23
C LEU A 24 -12.52 13.75 29.19
N HIS A 25 -12.95 13.99 30.43
CA HIS A 25 -13.11 12.92 31.41
C HIS A 25 -14.48 12.26 31.24
N GLY A 26 -14.49 11.04 30.68
CA GLY A 26 -15.70 10.27 30.37
C GLY A 26 -16.36 9.63 31.61
N GLY A 27 -15.55 9.30 32.62
CA GLY A 27 -15.97 8.54 33.80
C GLY A 27 -15.95 7.03 33.57
N MET A 28 -15.35 6.30 34.50
CA MET A 28 -15.24 4.84 34.45
C MET A 28 -16.60 4.14 34.62
N GLY A 29 -16.80 3.10 33.82
CA GLY A 29 -17.97 2.23 33.81
C GLY A 29 -19.10 2.67 32.87
N PRO A 30 -20.00 1.73 32.51
CA PRO A 30 -20.94 1.89 31.41
C PRO A 30 -21.93 3.04 31.65
N ARG A 31 -22.41 3.22 32.90
CA ARG A 31 -23.35 4.30 33.24
C ARG A 31 -22.75 5.69 32.99
N ARG A 32 -21.53 5.94 33.46
CA ARG A 32 -20.87 7.24 33.30
C ARG A 32 -20.46 7.47 31.85
N ALA A 33 -19.99 6.42 31.18
CA ALA A 33 -19.70 6.44 29.75
C ALA A 33 -20.93 6.83 28.92
N ALA A 34 -22.11 6.25 29.22
CA ALA A 34 -23.37 6.60 28.56
C ALA A 34 -23.77 8.07 28.81
N GLU A 35 -23.68 8.57 30.04
CA GLU A 35 -23.96 9.98 30.36
C GLU A 35 -23.01 10.95 29.62
N SER A 36 -21.77 10.53 29.38
CA SER A 36 -20.78 11.29 28.62
C SER A 36 -20.97 11.17 27.11
N SER A 37 -21.34 10.01 26.58
CA SER A 37 -21.56 9.80 25.15
C SER A 37 -22.77 10.59 24.64
N LEU A 38 -23.83 10.71 25.44
CA LEU A 38 -24.99 11.56 25.13
C LEU A 38 -24.62 13.03 24.91
N ARG A 39 -23.60 13.54 25.61
CA ARG A 39 -23.10 14.92 25.43
C ARG A 39 -22.31 15.11 24.13
N LEU A 40 -21.78 14.02 23.57
CA LEU A 40 -21.00 14.03 22.32
C LEU A 40 -21.84 13.64 21.10
N ALA A 41 -22.97 12.95 21.30
CA ALA A 41 -23.82 12.41 20.25
C ALA A 41 -24.41 13.47 19.31
N SER A 42 -24.72 14.66 19.82
CA SER A 42 -25.37 15.72 19.04
C SER A 42 -24.47 16.37 17.99
N ALA A 43 -23.16 16.16 18.05
CA ALA A 43 -22.20 16.99 17.32
C ALA A 43 -21.43 16.25 16.21
N GLY A 44 -21.61 14.93 16.07
CA GLY A 44 -20.96 14.12 15.02
C GLY A 44 -19.44 14.23 15.00
N HIS A 45 -18.83 14.66 16.12
CA HIS A 45 -17.41 14.91 16.21
C HIS A 45 -16.63 13.60 16.15
N PRO A 46 -15.40 13.61 15.61
CA PRO A 46 -14.49 12.50 15.80
C PRO A 46 -14.23 12.26 17.29
N VAL A 47 -14.45 11.04 17.75
CA VAL A 47 -14.25 10.64 19.15
C VAL A 47 -13.21 9.52 19.22
N LEU A 48 -12.17 9.74 20.01
CA LEU A 48 -11.19 8.69 20.31
C LEU A 48 -11.25 8.35 21.79
N VAL A 49 -11.57 7.11 22.14
CA VAL A 49 -11.54 6.66 23.54
C VAL A 49 -10.17 6.11 23.86
N ALA A 50 -9.48 6.69 24.84
CA ALA A 50 -8.16 6.25 25.27
C ALA A 50 -8.08 6.12 26.79
N GLY A 51 -7.63 4.97 27.28
CA GLY A 51 -7.52 4.71 28.71
C GLY A 51 -6.83 3.39 28.99
N VAL A 52 -6.84 2.94 30.24
CA VAL A 52 -6.32 1.63 30.60
C VAL A 52 -7.34 0.52 30.32
N GLY A 53 -6.87 -0.71 30.14
CA GLY A 53 -7.72 -1.89 30.01
C GLY A 53 -6.99 -3.16 30.46
N GLY A 54 -7.73 -4.26 30.56
CA GLY A 54 -7.18 -5.57 30.90
C GLY A 54 -6.92 -6.40 29.65
N ALA A 55 -5.80 -7.12 29.59
CA ALA A 55 -5.54 -8.07 28.51
C ALA A 55 -6.32 -9.37 28.71
N LEU A 56 -6.81 -9.94 27.61
CA LEU A 56 -7.52 -11.22 27.58
C LEU A 56 -6.62 -12.37 27.10
N VAL A 57 -5.52 -12.06 26.41
CA VAL A 57 -4.62 -13.05 25.82
C VAL A 57 -3.17 -12.91 26.33
N PRO A 58 -2.40 -14.01 26.48
CA PRO A 58 -1.06 -13.98 27.06
C PRO A 58 -0.02 -13.15 26.28
N ARG A 59 -0.22 -12.98 24.96
CA ARG A 59 0.71 -12.24 24.11
C ARG A 59 0.68 -10.71 24.31
N VAL A 60 -0.35 -10.20 24.99
CA VAL A 60 -0.50 -8.76 25.28
C VAL A 60 -0.01 -8.50 26.70
N ARG A 61 0.98 -7.63 26.85
CA ARG A 61 1.69 -7.39 28.12
C ARG A 61 1.35 -6.01 28.71
N PRO A 62 1.54 -5.80 30.02
CA PRO A 62 1.39 -4.48 30.62
C PRO A 62 2.28 -3.43 29.94
N GLY A 63 1.71 -2.28 29.61
CA GLY A 63 2.37 -1.23 28.83
C GLY A 63 2.16 -1.34 27.32
N ASP A 64 1.75 -2.49 26.79
CA ASP A 64 1.34 -2.61 25.39
C ASP A 64 0.04 -1.83 25.16
N LEU A 65 -0.17 -1.39 23.91
CA LEU A 65 -1.43 -0.82 23.46
C LEU A 65 -2.23 -1.83 22.66
N VAL A 66 -3.54 -1.87 22.89
CA VAL A 66 -4.51 -2.53 22.02
C VAL A 66 -5.32 -1.46 21.30
N VAL A 67 -5.28 -1.47 19.98
CA VAL A 67 -6.13 -0.62 19.13
C VAL A 67 -7.27 -1.49 18.63
N ALA A 68 -8.50 -1.08 18.94
CA ALA A 68 -9.68 -1.88 18.62
C ALA A 68 -9.96 -1.88 17.12
N THR A 69 -10.00 -3.05 16.50
CA THR A 69 -10.55 -3.22 15.13
C THR A 69 -12.07 -3.27 15.13
N GLU A 70 -12.64 -3.71 16.25
CA GLU A 70 -14.07 -3.72 16.54
C GLU A 70 -14.27 -3.65 18.06
N ILE A 71 -15.43 -3.18 18.48
CA ILE A 71 -15.89 -3.23 19.86
C ILE A 71 -16.97 -4.29 19.99
N ASP A 72 -16.72 -5.30 20.83
CA ASP A 72 -17.67 -6.34 21.18
C ASP A 72 -18.45 -5.89 22.42
N GLY A 73 -19.63 -5.31 22.19
CA GLY A 73 -20.46 -4.71 23.23
C GLY A 73 -21.82 -5.40 23.38
N PRO A 74 -22.61 -5.02 24.40
CA PRO A 74 -23.92 -5.62 24.66
C PRO A 74 -24.95 -5.40 23.54
N ARG A 75 -24.72 -4.42 22.66
CA ARG A 75 -25.58 -4.11 21.51
C ARG A 75 -25.09 -4.75 20.20
N GLY A 76 -24.09 -5.61 20.28
CA GLY A 76 -23.44 -6.25 19.13
C GLY A 76 -22.04 -5.68 18.86
N ARG A 77 -21.45 -6.16 17.76
CA ARG A 77 -20.11 -5.78 17.33
C ARG A 77 -20.13 -4.54 16.45
N VAL A 78 -19.28 -3.57 16.78
CA VAL A 78 -19.14 -2.33 16.01
C VAL A 78 -17.73 -2.26 15.41
N PRO A 79 -17.58 -2.32 14.08
CA PRO A 79 -16.27 -2.22 13.44
C PRO A 79 -15.71 -0.80 13.55
N LEU A 80 -14.39 -0.68 13.73
CA LEU A 80 -13.66 0.58 13.78
C LEU A 80 -12.62 0.61 12.65
N PRO A 81 -13.01 1.01 11.43
CA PRO A 81 -12.21 0.77 10.24
C PRO A 81 -10.88 1.55 10.19
N SER A 82 -10.75 2.66 10.92
CA SER A 82 -9.51 3.47 10.95
C SER A 82 -8.41 2.89 11.85
N ALA A 83 -8.68 1.77 12.54
CA ALA A 83 -7.74 1.13 13.46
C ALA A 83 -6.35 0.84 12.85
N PRO A 84 -6.21 0.33 11.60
CA PRO A 84 -4.90 0.08 11.02
C PRO A 84 -4.03 1.34 10.89
N LEU A 85 -4.63 2.47 10.49
CA LEU A 85 -3.92 3.77 10.39
C LEU A 85 -3.41 4.22 11.76
N LEU A 86 -4.26 4.14 12.79
CA LEU A 86 -3.90 4.54 14.15
C LEU A 86 -2.82 3.64 14.74
N ALA A 87 -2.95 2.32 14.58
CA ALA A 87 -1.96 1.37 15.08
C ALA A 87 -0.60 1.55 14.39
N ALA A 88 -0.57 1.79 13.08
CA ALA A 88 0.67 2.06 12.36
C ALA A 88 1.35 3.35 12.85
N ALA A 89 0.59 4.42 13.05
CA ALA A 89 1.12 5.67 13.59
C ALA A 89 1.66 5.51 15.02
N LEU A 90 0.99 4.74 15.87
CA LEU A 90 1.48 4.43 17.23
C LEU A 90 2.76 3.58 17.20
N ARG A 91 2.87 2.59 16.29
CA ARG A 91 4.09 1.78 16.11
C ARG A 91 5.28 2.63 15.67
N ARG A 92 5.07 3.61 14.78
CA ARG A 92 6.12 4.57 14.39
C ARG A 92 6.65 5.42 15.55
N GLN A 93 5.86 5.61 16.60
CA GLN A 93 6.32 6.25 17.86
C GLN A 93 7.06 5.29 18.80
N GLY A 94 7.36 4.05 18.36
CA GLY A 94 8.09 3.07 19.15
C GLY A 94 7.24 2.34 20.19
N LEU A 95 5.90 2.41 20.08
CA LEU A 95 4.99 1.70 20.97
C LEU A 95 4.72 0.28 20.47
N THR A 96 4.63 -0.68 21.40
CA THR A 96 4.14 -2.03 21.10
C THR A 96 2.63 -1.99 20.97
N VAL A 97 2.11 -2.29 19.77
CA VAL A 97 0.68 -2.17 19.46
C VAL A 97 0.12 -3.46 18.87
N HIS A 98 -0.97 -3.93 19.46
CA HIS A 98 -1.77 -5.05 18.99
C HIS A 98 -3.07 -4.52 18.36
N LEU A 99 -3.45 -5.08 17.21
CA LEU A 99 -4.73 -4.83 16.56
C LEU A 99 -5.66 -6.02 16.82
N GLY A 100 -6.88 -5.76 17.26
CA GLY A 100 -7.92 -6.78 17.38
C GLY A 100 -9.14 -6.29 18.14
N PRO A 101 -10.14 -7.16 18.37
CA PRO A 101 -11.36 -6.79 19.06
C PRO A 101 -11.10 -6.39 20.53
N ILE A 102 -11.85 -5.41 21.03
CA ILE A 102 -11.92 -5.09 22.45
C ILE A 102 -13.34 -5.35 22.94
N ALA A 103 -13.48 -6.12 24.01
CA ALA A 103 -14.77 -6.37 24.64
C ALA A 103 -15.11 -5.26 25.65
N SER A 104 -16.37 -4.85 25.72
CA SER A 104 -16.86 -3.95 26.78
C SER A 104 -17.78 -4.71 27.73
N SER A 105 -17.35 -4.81 28.99
CA SER A 105 -18.04 -5.50 30.09
C SER A 105 -18.83 -4.52 30.97
N PRO A 106 -19.94 -4.94 31.60
CA PRO A 106 -20.65 -4.12 32.58
C PRO A 106 -19.87 -3.91 33.89
N ALA A 107 -18.87 -4.75 34.18
CA ALA A 107 -18.08 -4.75 35.41
C ALA A 107 -16.61 -5.15 35.16
N VAL A 108 -15.76 -4.96 36.18
CA VAL A 108 -14.38 -5.45 36.14
C VAL A 108 -14.40 -6.98 36.09
N VAL A 109 -13.66 -7.57 35.15
CA VAL A 109 -13.66 -9.03 34.92
C VAL A 109 -12.37 -9.69 35.42
N ASP A 110 -12.55 -10.84 36.07
CA ASP A 110 -11.48 -11.74 36.49
C ASP A 110 -11.86 -13.22 36.24
N GLY A 111 -10.94 -14.14 36.55
CA GLY A 111 -11.17 -15.58 36.53
C GLY A 111 -11.92 -16.10 35.30
N ALA A 112 -13.07 -16.73 35.55
CA ALA A 112 -13.89 -17.36 34.52
C ALA A 112 -14.55 -16.35 33.56
N GLU A 113 -14.92 -15.16 34.02
CA GLU A 113 -15.51 -14.13 33.16
C GLU A 113 -14.48 -13.60 32.16
N ARG A 114 -13.23 -13.42 32.60
CA ARG A 114 -12.13 -13.06 31.70
C ARG A 114 -11.92 -14.12 30.62
N ALA A 115 -11.95 -15.41 31.00
CA ALA A 115 -11.80 -16.51 30.05
C ALA A 115 -12.91 -16.50 28.99
N ARG A 116 -14.16 -16.26 29.39
CA ARG A 116 -15.31 -16.15 28.45
C ARG A 116 -15.13 -15.04 27.43
N TYR A 117 -14.61 -13.88 27.84
CA TYR A 117 -14.33 -12.80 26.88
C TYR A 117 -13.15 -13.13 25.95
N ALA A 118 -12.15 -13.88 26.43
CA ALA A 118 -11.05 -14.34 25.58
C ALA A 118 -11.54 -15.31 24.47
N GLU A 119 -12.52 -16.17 24.78
CA GLU A 119 -13.14 -17.09 23.81
C GLU A 119 -13.86 -16.37 22.67
N SER A 120 -14.28 -15.11 22.84
CA SER A 120 -14.90 -14.33 21.75
C SER A 120 -13.90 -13.83 20.70
N GLY A 121 -12.60 -14.01 20.95
CA GLY A 121 -11.49 -13.53 20.13
C GLY A 121 -10.98 -12.13 20.51
N ALA A 122 -11.53 -11.52 21.57
CA ALA A 122 -11.10 -10.22 22.04
C ALA A 122 -9.70 -10.26 22.66
N LEU A 123 -8.91 -9.20 22.41
CA LEU A 123 -7.55 -9.06 22.92
C LEU A 123 -7.49 -8.34 24.27
N ALA A 124 -8.44 -7.44 24.49
CA ALA A 124 -8.57 -6.66 25.72
C ALA A 124 -10.03 -6.47 26.11
N VAL A 125 -10.24 -6.07 27.36
CA VAL A 125 -11.54 -5.75 27.94
C VAL A 125 -11.50 -4.39 28.63
N ASP A 126 -12.57 -3.63 28.48
CA ASP A 126 -12.85 -2.41 29.22
C ASP A 126 -14.32 -2.36 29.66
N MET A 127 -14.78 -1.20 30.14
CA MET A 127 -16.17 -1.02 30.58
C MET A 127 -16.91 0.13 29.86
N GLU A 128 -16.23 0.86 28.96
CA GLU A 128 -16.71 2.14 28.44
C GLU A 128 -16.84 2.18 26.92
N SER A 129 -16.06 1.40 26.16
CA SER A 129 -15.92 1.63 24.71
C SER A 129 -17.22 1.46 23.94
N ALA A 130 -18.06 0.49 24.32
CA ALA A 130 -19.33 0.24 23.65
C ALA A 130 -20.27 1.47 23.63
N GLU A 131 -20.20 2.34 24.64
CA GLU A 131 -21.06 3.54 24.72
C GLU A 131 -20.62 4.65 23.75
N PHE A 132 -19.36 4.64 23.32
CA PHE A 132 -18.82 5.60 22.35
C PHE A 132 -18.75 5.05 20.93
N ALA A 133 -18.59 3.73 20.78
CA ALA A 133 -18.46 3.08 19.47
C ALA A 133 -19.68 3.32 18.55
N THR A 134 -20.87 3.51 19.13
CA THR A 134 -22.11 3.72 18.39
C THR A 134 -22.40 5.19 18.05
N LEU A 135 -21.46 6.11 18.31
CA LEU A 135 -21.63 7.51 17.97
C LEU A 135 -21.65 7.71 16.43
N PRO A 136 -22.41 8.69 15.91
CA PRO A 136 -22.58 8.89 14.47
C PRO A 136 -21.33 9.41 13.73
N GLY A 137 -20.26 9.74 14.47
CA GLY A 137 -19.00 10.26 13.92
C GLY A 137 -17.87 9.23 13.88
N PRO A 138 -16.72 9.58 13.26
CA PRO A 138 -15.53 8.74 13.28
C PRO A 138 -15.15 8.37 14.71
N THR A 139 -14.94 7.07 14.95
CA THR A 139 -14.59 6.58 16.29
C THR A 139 -13.35 5.68 16.25
N ALA A 140 -12.50 5.83 17.25
CA ALA A 140 -11.37 4.93 17.50
C ALA A 140 -11.23 4.63 19.00
N VAL A 141 -10.64 3.49 19.34
CA VAL A 141 -10.43 3.07 20.73
C VAL A 141 -9.00 2.54 20.91
N VAL A 142 -8.33 3.02 21.96
CA VAL A 142 -6.99 2.59 22.37
C VAL A 142 -6.98 2.24 23.85
N ARG A 143 -6.50 1.04 24.20
CA ARG A 143 -6.32 0.61 25.58
C ARG A 143 -4.88 0.31 25.91
N ALA A 144 -4.36 0.99 26.92
CA ALA A 144 -3.06 0.66 27.53
C ALA A 144 -3.25 -0.44 28.57
N VAL A 145 -2.58 -1.58 28.37
CA VAL A 145 -2.79 -2.75 29.22
C VAL A 145 -2.12 -2.54 30.58
N VAL A 146 -2.85 -2.81 31.67
CA VAL A 146 -2.35 -2.68 33.06
C VAL A 146 -2.39 -3.99 33.84
N ASP A 147 -3.18 -4.95 33.40
CA ASP A 147 -3.32 -6.27 34.00
C ASP A 147 -3.52 -7.35 32.93
N THR A 148 -3.17 -8.59 33.25
CA THR A 148 -3.22 -9.75 32.36
C THR A 148 -3.84 -10.95 33.07
N PRO A 149 -4.17 -12.05 32.37
CA PRO A 149 -4.68 -13.26 33.02
C PRO A 149 -3.77 -13.79 34.14
N ASP A 150 -2.45 -13.74 33.94
CA ASP A 150 -1.45 -14.20 34.92
C ASP A 150 -1.13 -13.15 36.01
N GLN A 151 -1.50 -11.89 35.78
CA GLN A 151 -1.19 -10.76 36.66
C GLN A 151 -2.41 -9.85 36.88
N PRO A 152 -3.42 -10.29 37.65
CA PRO A 152 -4.65 -9.55 37.86
C PRO A 152 -4.47 -8.28 38.72
N LEU A 153 -5.46 -7.39 38.65
CA LEU A 153 -5.48 -6.05 39.26
C LEU A 153 -5.21 -6.02 40.77
N TRP A 154 -5.52 -7.06 41.52
CA TRP A 154 -5.44 -7.06 43.00
C TRP A 154 -4.07 -7.47 43.58
N ARG A 155 -3.00 -7.49 42.77
CA ARG A 155 -1.63 -7.81 43.22
C ARG A 155 -0.78 -6.56 43.50
N PRO A 156 0.23 -6.61 44.40
CA PRO A 156 1.07 -5.45 44.75
C PRO A 156 1.76 -4.76 43.55
N GLY A 157 2.08 -5.51 42.50
CA GLY A 157 2.70 -4.98 41.27
C GLY A 157 1.79 -4.11 40.39
N THR A 158 0.49 -3.99 40.71
CA THR A 158 -0.47 -3.21 39.91
C THR A 158 -0.13 -1.73 39.82
N VAL A 159 0.48 -1.16 40.86
CA VAL A 159 0.90 0.25 40.84
C VAL A 159 1.95 0.51 39.77
N LEU A 160 3.00 -0.33 39.70
CA LEU A 160 4.05 -0.23 38.68
C LEU A 160 3.51 -0.44 37.26
N ARG A 161 2.58 -1.39 37.09
CA ARG A 161 1.92 -1.63 35.79
C ARG A 161 1.00 -0.48 35.38
N GLY A 162 0.28 0.11 36.33
CA GLY A 162 -0.51 1.32 36.11
C GLY A 162 0.36 2.49 35.64
N ILE A 163 1.54 2.67 36.24
CA ILE A 163 2.52 3.68 35.79
C ILE A 163 2.97 3.39 34.35
N SER A 164 3.24 2.12 34.01
CA SER A 164 3.60 1.74 32.65
C SER A 164 2.49 2.04 31.64
N GLY A 165 1.23 1.70 31.95
CA GLY A 165 0.08 2.02 31.11
C GLY A 165 -0.11 3.53 30.90
N LEU A 166 -0.02 4.32 31.97
CA LEU A 166 -0.09 5.79 31.89
C LEU A 166 1.08 6.39 31.09
N ARG A 167 2.29 5.80 31.19
CA ARG A 167 3.44 6.20 30.36
C ARG A 167 3.15 5.94 28.87
N SER A 168 2.61 4.77 28.53
CA SER A 168 2.23 4.45 27.14
C SER A 168 1.15 5.39 26.62
N LEU A 169 0.13 5.74 27.42
CA LEU A 169 -0.87 6.75 27.05
C LEU A 169 -0.24 8.12 26.79
N ARG A 170 0.69 8.56 27.65
CA ARG A 170 1.40 9.84 27.46
C ARG A 170 2.21 9.86 26.17
N LEU A 171 2.87 8.76 25.84
CA LEU A 171 3.62 8.61 24.58
C LEU A 171 2.70 8.51 23.35
N ALA A 172 1.48 7.99 23.52
CA ALA A 172 0.48 7.90 22.46
C ALA A 172 -0.17 9.25 22.14
N ALA A 173 -0.24 10.18 23.11
CA ALA A 173 -1.00 11.42 23.00
C ALA A 173 -0.75 12.23 21.69
N PRO A 174 0.50 12.41 21.20
CA PRO A 174 0.75 13.09 19.93
C PRO A 174 0.06 12.44 18.74
N VAL A 175 0.02 11.10 18.68
CA VAL A 175 -0.63 10.34 17.61
C VAL A 175 -2.15 10.40 17.74
N LEU A 176 -2.69 10.38 18.96
CA LEU A 176 -4.13 10.54 19.16
C LEU A 176 -4.60 11.91 18.68
N ARG A 177 -3.79 12.96 18.89
CA ARG A 177 -4.03 14.29 18.30
C ARG A 177 -3.99 14.25 16.78
N GLU A 178 -2.99 13.62 16.17
CA GLU A 178 -2.90 13.47 14.72
C GLU A 178 -4.12 12.73 14.14
N TRP A 179 -4.63 11.71 14.82
CA TRP A 179 -5.87 11.04 14.43
C TRP A 179 -7.07 11.98 14.51
N CYS A 180 -7.20 12.76 15.59
CA CYS A 180 -8.27 13.75 15.76
C CYS A 180 -8.21 14.88 14.71
N GLU A 181 -7.02 15.21 14.20
CA GLU A 181 -6.81 16.20 13.13
C GLU A 181 -7.07 15.63 11.73
N ALA A 182 -6.77 14.34 11.53
CA ALA A 182 -7.03 13.62 10.28
C ALA A 182 -8.51 13.26 10.08
N ALA A 183 -9.22 13.02 11.18
CA ALA A 183 -10.61 12.61 11.18
C ALA A 183 -11.56 13.78 10.90
N GLY A 184 -12.54 13.54 10.03
CA GLY A 184 -13.54 14.53 9.65
C GLY A 184 -14.23 14.18 8.34
N ALA A 185 -15.31 14.91 8.05
CA ALA A 185 -16.04 14.78 6.79
C ALA A 185 -15.12 15.12 5.59
N GLY A 186 -15.28 14.39 4.49
CA GLY A 186 -14.57 14.65 3.26
C GLY A 186 -14.92 13.66 2.17
N GLU A 187 -14.23 13.80 1.05
CA GLU A 187 -14.48 13.05 -0.18
C GLU A 187 -13.22 12.29 -0.62
N LEU A 188 -13.42 11.07 -1.10
CA LEU A 188 -12.40 10.25 -1.76
C LEU A 188 -12.65 10.28 -3.27
N LEU A 189 -11.66 10.74 -4.02
CA LEU A 189 -11.67 10.78 -5.49
C LEU A 189 -10.87 9.58 -6.02
N MET A 190 -11.56 8.58 -6.55
CA MET A 190 -10.94 7.35 -7.05
C MET A 190 -10.58 7.52 -8.53
N ALA A 191 -9.29 7.39 -8.85
CA ALA A 191 -8.82 7.39 -10.24
C ALA A 191 -9.26 6.10 -10.94
N SER A 192 -9.83 6.21 -12.14
CA SER A 192 -10.15 5.05 -12.98
C SER A 192 -9.54 5.22 -14.37
N PRO A 193 -8.79 4.23 -14.91
CA PRO A 193 -8.44 2.96 -14.30
C PRO A 193 -7.33 3.07 -13.23
N ARG A 194 -7.20 2.05 -12.39
CA ARG A 194 -6.17 1.90 -11.33
C ARG A 194 -5.88 0.42 -11.08
N SER A 195 -4.84 0.12 -10.29
CA SER A 195 -4.44 -1.27 -9.92
C SER A 195 -4.05 -2.10 -11.14
N PHE A 196 -4.13 -3.43 -11.05
CA PHE A 196 -3.59 -4.38 -12.03
C PHE A 196 -3.90 -4.05 -13.50
N CYS A 197 -2.91 -4.26 -14.36
CA CYS A 197 -3.10 -4.30 -15.81
C CYS A 197 -3.04 -5.76 -16.30
N ALA A 198 -3.47 -6.00 -17.54
CA ALA A 198 -3.54 -7.33 -18.12
C ALA A 198 -2.20 -8.10 -18.09
N GLY A 199 -1.07 -7.38 -18.23
CA GLY A 199 0.26 -7.97 -18.17
C GLY A 199 0.62 -8.47 -16.76
N VAL A 200 0.23 -7.72 -15.73
CA VAL A 200 0.47 -8.07 -14.32
C VAL A 200 -0.43 -9.22 -13.89
N GLU A 201 -1.72 -9.17 -14.21
CA GLU A 201 -2.66 -10.26 -13.89
C GLU A 201 -2.19 -11.58 -14.50
N ARG A 202 -1.83 -11.55 -15.79
CA ARG A 202 -1.26 -12.70 -16.49
C ARG A 202 0.00 -13.23 -15.79
N ALA A 203 0.91 -12.35 -15.37
CA ALA A 203 2.16 -12.78 -14.77
C ALA A 203 1.96 -13.43 -13.38
N ILE A 204 1.04 -12.89 -12.58
CA ILE A 204 0.65 -13.49 -11.30
C ILE A 204 -0.01 -14.85 -11.53
N GLU A 205 -0.97 -14.93 -12.45
CA GLU A 205 -1.69 -16.18 -12.77
C GLU A 205 -0.72 -17.27 -13.28
N ILE A 206 0.31 -16.90 -14.06
CA ILE A 206 1.34 -17.85 -14.51
C ILE A 206 2.04 -18.52 -13.34
N VAL A 207 2.41 -17.76 -12.29
CA VAL A 207 3.10 -18.32 -11.13
C VAL A 207 2.17 -19.20 -10.31
N GLU A 208 0.92 -18.75 -10.10
CA GLU A 208 -0.10 -19.53 -9.39
C GLU A 208 -0.38 -20.87 -10.08
N ARG A 209 -0.64 -20.85 -11.39
CA ARG A 209 -0.87 -22.07 -12.16
C ARG A 209 0.36 -22.96 -12.27
N ALA A 210 1.56 -22.39 -12.28
CA ALA A 210 2.78 -23.17 -12.21
C ALA A 210 2.88 -23.92 -10.87
N LEU A 211 2.54 -23.26 -9.75
CA LEU A 211 2.50 -23.89 -8.43
C LEU A 211 1.43 -24.99 -8.37
N ASP A 212 0.23 -24.72 -8.88
CA ASP A 212 -0.86 -25.71 -8.92
C ASP A 212 -0.50 -26.93 -9.77
N ARG A 213 0.13 -26.72 -10.92
CA ARG A 213 0.44 -27.78 -11.89
C ARG A 213 1.68 -28.58 -11.55
N TYR A 214 2.74 -27.93 -11.05
CA TYR A 214 4.05 -28.54 -10.87
C TYR A 214 4.46 -28.71 -9.41
N GLY A 215 3.70 -28.15 -8.47
CA GLY A 215 4.01 -28.16 -7.04
C GLY A 215 5.12 -27.18 -6.66
N ALA A 216 5.26 -26.93 -5.36
CA ALA A 216 6.34 -26.13 -4.82
C ALA A 216 7.66 -26.93 -4.73
N PRO A 217 8.83 -26.30 -4.94
CA PRO A 217 9.00 -24.88 -5.26
C PRO A 217 8.89 -24.57 -6.76
N VAL A 218 8.32 -23.41 -7.08
CA VAL A 218 8.47 -22.77 -8.41
C VAL A 218 9.44 -21.60 -8.27
N PHE A 219 10.53 -21.63 -9.02
CA PHE A 219 11.53 -20.55 -8.99
C PHE A 219 11.09 -19.39 -9.88
N VAL A 220 11.29 -18.16 -9.44
CA VAL A 220 11.01 -16.97 -10.24
C VAL A 220 12.29 -16.13 -10.31
N ARG A 221 12.76 -15.82 -11.51
CA ARG A 221 13.92 -14.93 -11.67
C ARG A 221 13.49 -13.49 -11.45
N ARG A 222 14.09 -12.85 -10.45
CA ARG A 222 13.71 -11.55 -9.87
C ARG A 222 12.24 -11.53 -9.49
N GLN A 223 11.68 -10.37 -9.15
CA GLN A 223 10.27 -10.28 -8.79
C GLN A 223 9.39 -10.44 -10.04
N VAL A 224 8.34 -11.26 -9.98
CA VAL A 224 7.41 -11.44 -11.11
C VAL A 224 6.78 -10.10 -11.52
N VAL A 225 6.51 -9.24 -10.53
CA VAL A 225 6.07 -7.85 -10.65
C VAL A 225 6.64 -7.05 -9.48
N HIS A 226 6.83 -5.74 -9.65
CA HIS A 226 7.32 -4.85 -8.59
C HIS A 226 6.20 -4.50 -7.57
N ASN A 227 5.85 -5.45 -6.71
CA ASN A 227 4.98 -5.22 -5.55
C ASN A 227 5.27 -6.20 -4.40
N ALA A 228 5.61 -5.66 -3.23
CA ALA A 228 6.04 -6.47 -2.09
C ALA A 228 4.94 -7.39 -1.53
N HIS A 229 3.67 -6.97 -1.59
CA HIS A 229 2.54 -7.81 -1.15
C HIS A 229 2.31 -9.01 -2.08
N VAL A 230 2.38 -8.79 -3.39
CA VAL A 230 2.28 -9.87 -4.39
C VAL A 230 3.40 -10.88 -4.21
N VAL A 231 4.64 -10.40 -4.04
CA VAL A 231 5.82 -11.26 -3.80
C VAL A 231 5.62 -12.11 -2.55
N ARG A 232 5.32 -11.50 -1.39
CA ARG A 232 5.09 -12.22 -0.13
C ARG A 232 3.96 -13.26 -0.24
N ARG A 233 2.89 -12.93 -0.97
CA ARG A 233 1.77 -13.85 -1.19
C ARG A 233 2.21 -15.07 -2.00
N LEU A 234 2.97 -14.88 -3.07
CA LEU A 234 3.47 -15.98 -3.90
C LEU A 234 4.52 -16.82 -3.16
N GLU A 235 5.37 -16.21 -2.33
CA GLU A 235 6.29 -16.93 -1.45
C GLU A 235 5.54 -17.84 -0.47
N ALA A 236 4.46 -17.33 0.13
CA ALA A 236 3.62 -18.11 1.03
C ALA A 236 2.92 -19.30 0.32
N LEU A 237 2.74 -19.24 -0.99
CA LEU A 237 2.23 -20.33 -1.83
C LEU A 237 3.33 -21.30 -2.30
N GLY A 238 4.61 -20.99 -2.08
CA GLY A 238 5.75 -21.84 -2.43
C GLY A 238 6.59 -21.37 -3.62
N ALA A 239 6.40 -20.13 -4.08
CA ALA A 239 7.34 -19.52 -5.03
C ALA A 239 8.67 -19.16 -4.34
N VAL A 240 9.79 -19.29 -5.07
CA VAL A 240 11.13 -18.93 -4.59
C VAL A 240 11.73 -17.91 -5.56
N PHE A 241 11.90 -16.67 -5.08
CA PHE A 241 12.48 -15.59 -5.89
C PHE A 241 14.00 -15.62 -5.81
N VAL A 242 14.67 -15.71 -6.96
CA VAL A 242 16.15 -15.72 -7.10
C VAL A 242 16.60 -14.51 -7.91
N GLN A 243 17.86 -14.09 -7.82
CA GLN A 243 18.35 -12.98 -8.64
C GLN A 243 18.66 -13.46 -10.06
N GLU A 244 19.33 -14.60 -10.18
CA GLU A 244 19.79 -15.18 -11.43
C GLU A 244 19.38 -16.64 -11.60
N VAL A 245 19.21 -17.06 -12.86
CA VAL A 245 18.81 -18.45 -13.20
C VAL A 245 19.88 -19.47 -12.81
N GLU A 246 21.11 -19.01 -12.59
CA GLU A 246 22.23 -19.80 -12.13
C GLU A 246 22.01 -20.39 -10.72
N GLU A 247 21.24 -19.70 -9.88
CA GLU A 247 20.92 -20.10 -8.51
C GLU A 247 19.87 -21.23 -8.48
N VAL A 248 19.19 -21.48 -9.60
CA VAL A 248 18.11 -22.44 -9.70
C VAL A 248 18.66 -23.88 -9.88
N PRO A 249 18.12 -24.87 -9.13
CA PRO A 249 18.45 -26.28 -9.35
C PRO A 249 18.15 -26.72 -10.79
N ARG A 250 19.04 -27.53 -11.37
CA ARG A 250 18.85 -28.09 -12.71
C ARG A 250 17.52 -28.84 -12.82
N GLY A 251 16.83 -28.71 -13.96
CA GLY A 251 15.53 -29.36 -14.17
C GLY A 251 14.34 -28.69 -13.50
N ALA A 252 14.54 -27.69 -12.62
CA ALA A 252 13.45 -27.09 -11.87
C ALA A 252 12.53 -26.22 -12.75
N THR A 253 11.28 -26.05 -12.31
CA THR A 253 10.32 -25.13 -12.91
C THR A 253 10.73 -23.69 -12.60
N THR A 254 10.87 -22.86 -13.64
CA THR A 254 11.36 -21.48 -13.52
C THR A 254 10.49 -20.53 -14.32
N VAL A 255 10.01 -19.46 -13.68
CA VAL A 255 9.27 -18.38 -14.32
C VAL A 255 10.21 -17.20 -14.57
N LEU A 256 10.17 -16.64 -15.79
CA LEU A 256 10.83 -15.38 -16.13
C LEU A 256 9.83 -14.23 -15.95
N ALA A 257 10.26 -13.15 -15.28
CA ALA A 257 9.39 -12.04 -14.88
C ALA A 257 8.74 -11.26 -16.04
N ALA A 258 7.70 -10.47 -15.71
CA ALA A 258 6.91 -9.72 -16.68
C ALA A 258 7.69 -8.64 -17.45
N HIS A 259 8.78 -8.14 -16.87
CA HIS A 259 9.62 -7.06 -17.44
C HIS A 259 10.47 -7.51 -18.62
N GLY A 260 10.49 -8.80 -18.96
CA GLY A 260 11.34 -9.32 -20.02
C GLY A 260 12.76 -9.61 -19.55
N VAL A 261 13.47 -10.45 -20.31
CA VAL A 261 14.85 -10.82 -20.01
C VAL A 261 15.69 -10.84 -21.29
N ALA A 262 16.98 -10.58 -21.14
CA ALA A 262 17.95 -10.68 -22.22
C ALA A 262 18.05 -12.12 -22.79
N PRO A 263 18.45 -12.28 -24.06
CA PRO A 263 18.73 -13.60 -24.66
C PRO A 263 19.72 -14.45 -23.89
N SER A 264 20.71 -13.82 -23.24
CA SER A 264 21.72 -14.49 -22.40
C SER A 264 21.08 -15.25 -21.23
N VAL A 265 20.09 -14.65 -20.56
CA VAL A 265 19.33 -15.27 -19.47
C VAL A 265 18.58 -16.51 -19.97
N ARG A 266 17.96 -16.42 -21.15
CA ARG A 266 17.28 -17.57 -21.77
C ARG A 266 18.26 -18.68 -22.14
N ALA A 267 19.45 -18.33 -22.60
CA ALA A 267 20.50 -19.29 -22.92
C ALA A 267 21.03 -19.99 -21.65
N ALA A 268 21.25 -19.24 -20.56
CA ALA A 268 21.64 -19.76 -19.27
C ALA A 268 20.60 -20.74 -18.68
N ALA A 269 19.32 -20.39 -18.76
CA ALA A 269 18.24 -21.26 -18.32
C ALA A 269 18.20 -22.58 -19.12
N ARG A 270 18.38 -22.51 -20.45
CA ARG A 270 18.51 -23.71 -21.30
C ARG A 270 19.73 -24.55 -20.96
N ALA A 271 20.88 -23.93 -20.69
CA ALA A 271 22.11 -24.63 -20.31
C ALA A 271 21.97 -25.40 -18.97
N ARG A 272 21.03 -25.00 -18.13
CA ARG A 272 20.66 -25.65 -16.87
C ARG A 272 19.51 -26.65 -16.98
N ASP A 273 18.99 -26.87 -18.18
CA ASP A 273 17.82 -27.73 -18.41
C ASP A 273 16.59 -27.31 -17.58
N LEU A 274 16.41 -26.00 -17.37
CA LEU A 274 15.27 -25.50 -16.60
C LEU A 274 13.97 -25.62 -17.39
N ARG A 275 12.86 -25.95 -16.72
CA ARG A 275 11.51 -25.84 -17.30
C ARG A 275 11.07 -24.38 -17.23
N VAL A 276 11.40 -23.64 -18.28
CA VAL A 276 11.12 -22.20 -18.37
C VAL A 276 9.68 -21.93 -18.76
N ILE A 277 9.00 -21.08 -17.99
CA ILE A 277 7.69 -20.50 -18.31
C ILE A 277 7.89 -18.98 -18.40
N ASP A 278 7.59 -18.40 -19.56
CA ASP A 278 7.87 -16.99 -19.81
C ASP A 278 6.66 -16.08 -19.51
N ALA A 279 6.76 -15.32 -18.43
CA ALA A 279 5.72 -14.37 -18.03
C ALA A 279 5.90 -12.97 -18.65
N THR A 280 6.89 -12.76 -19.53
CA THR A 280 7.11 -11.47 -20.20
C THR A 280 5.81 -10.93 -20.78
N CYS A 281 5.51 -9.67 -20.47
CA CYS A 281 4.32 -8.99 -20.97
C CYS A 281 4.34 -8.91 -22.51
N PRO A 282 3.25 -9.25 -23.22
CA PRO A 282 3.20 -9.13 -24.67
C PRO A 282 3.55 -7.75 -25.23
N LEU A 283 3.29 -6.68 -24.47
CA LEU A 283 3.67 -5.32 -24.87
C LEU A 283 5.17 -5.06 -24.74
N VAL A 284 5.85 -5.69 -23.78
CA VAL A 284 7.32 -5.67 -23.69
C VAL A 284 7.93 -6.51 -24.82
N MET A 285 7.34 -7.67 -25.14
CA MET A 285 7.78 -8.50 -26.27
C MET A 285 7.67 -7.77 -27.62
N LYS A 286 6.66 -6.88 -27.78
CA LYS A 286 6.55 -6.00 -28.94
C LYS A 286 7.80 -5.12 -29.06
N VAL A 287 8.20 -4.44 -27.98
CA VAL A 287 9.41 -3.59 -27.96
C VAL A 287 10.66 -4.40 -28.31
N HIS A 288 10.85 -5.57 -27.69
CA HIS A 288 11.97 -6.47 -28.03
C HIS A 288 11.99 -6.84 -29.52
N THR A 289 10.82 -7.09 -30.12
CA THR A 289 10.69 -7.44 -31.54
C THR A 289 10.99 -6.24 -32.45
N GLU A 290 10.56 -5.05 -32.08
CA GLU A 290 10.84 -3.83 -32.85
C GLU A 290 12.32 -3.46 -32.80
N VAL A 291 12.94 -3.54 -31.63
CA VAL A 291 14.39 -3.31 -31.47
C VAL A 291 15.19 -4.30 -32.33
N LYS A 292 14.88 -5.60 -32.28
CA LYS A 292 15.51 -6.61 -33.16
C LYS A 292 15.37 -6.28 -34.63
N ARG A 293 14.20 -5.81 -35.05
CA ARG A 293 13.94 -5.43 -36.44
C ARG A 293 14.83 -4.25 -36.84
N TYR A 294 14.91 -3.21 -36.01
CA TYR A 294 15.76 -2.04 -36.29
C TYR A 294 17.24 -2.42 -36.36
N THR A 295 17.73 -3.13 -35.36
CA THR A 295 19.13 -3.56 -35.34
C THR A 295 19.46 -4.53 -36.46
N GLY A 296 18.52 -5.39 -36.87
CA GLY A 296 18.67 -6.27 -38.04
C GLY A 296 18.83 -5.52 -39.37
N ARG A 297 18.32 -4.28 -39.47
CA ARG A 297 18.46 -3.42 -40.66
C ARG A 297 19.77 -2.63 -40.71
N GLY A 298 20.59 -2.68 -39.65
CA GLY A 298 21.77 -1.80 -39.56
C GLY A 298 21.62 -0.63 -38.60
N ASP A 299 20.41 -0.39 -38.07
CA ASP A 299 20.10 0.85 -37.36
C ASP A 299 20.72 0.84 -35.95
N THR A 300 21.19 2.02 -35.51
CA THR A 300 21.41 2.29 -34.08
C THR A 300 20.06 2.64 -33.45
N VAL A 301 19.75 2.02 -32.32
CA VAL A 301 18.50 2.26 -31.59
C VAL A 301 18.78 3.12 -30.36
N PHE A 302 18.14 4.28 -30.28
CA PHE A 302 18.05 5.05 -29.04
C PHE A 302 16.89 4.52 -28.21
N LEU A 303 17.19 3.83 -27.11
CA LEU A 303 16.19 3.30 -26.19
C LEU A 303 15.91 4.36 -25.11
N ILE A 304 14.75 5.00 -25.19
CA ILE A 304 14.31 5.96 -24.18
C ILE A 304 13.84 5.17 -22.95
N GLY A 305 14.47 5.38 -21.80
CA GLY A 305 14.16 4.64 -20.58
C GLY A 305 15.23 4.82 -19.52
N HIS A 306 14.99 4.27 -18.32
CA HIS A 306 15.95 4.33 -17.22
C HIS A 306 16.93 3.16 -17.28
N ALA A 307 18.23 3.45 -17.25
CA ALA A 307 19.29 2.46 -17.50
C ALA A 307 19.33 1.34 -16.44
N ASP A 308 18.86 1.61 -15.23
CA ASP A 308 18.81 0.69 -14.10
C ASP A 308 17.53 -0.17 -14.05
N HIS A 309 16.60 0.02 -14.99
CA HIS A 309 15.33 -0.71 -15.01
C HIS A 309 15.43 -2.08 -15.71
N GLU A 310 14.85 -3.13 -15.13
CA GLU A 310 14.93 -4.51 -15.64
C GLU A 310 14.45 -4.65 -17.09
N GLU A 311 13.38 -3.92 -17.46
CA GLU A 311 12.86 -3.89 -18.83
C GLU A 311 13.86 -3.31 -19.84
N VAL A 312 14.62 -2.29 -19.41
CA VAL A 312 15.65 -1.66 -20.23
C VAL A 312 16.84 -2.61 -20.36
N GLU A 313 17.26 -3.25 -19.28
CA GLU A 313 18.30 -4.30 -19.31
C GLU A 313 17.92 -5.44 -20.27
N GLY A 314 16.68 -5.93 -20.20
CA GLY A 314 16.15 -6.95 -21.09
C GLY A 314 16.15 -6.54 -22.56
N THR A 315 15.75 -5.30 -22.84
CA THR A 315 15.68 -4.75 -24.20
C THR A 315 17.09 -4.48 -24.77
N VAL A 316 18.00 -3.88 -23.99
CA VAL A 316 19.41 -3.67 -24.36
C VAL A 316 20.08 -5.01 -24.67
N GLY A 317 19.78 -6.04 -23.87
CA GLY A 317 20.32 -7.38 -24.06
C GLY A 317 20.02 -8.00 -25.43
N GLU A 318 19.00 -7.53 -26.15
CA GLU A 318 18.67 -8.03 -27.49
C GLU A 318 19.72 -7.66 -28.55
N ALA A 319 20.39 -6.52 -28.40
CA ALA A 319 21.44 -6.06 -29.32
C ALA A 319 22.34 -4.99 -28.67
N PRO A 320 23.16 -5.34 -27.67
CA PRO A 320 23.88 -4.39 -26.82
C PRO A 320 24.82 -3.45 -27.60
N GLU A 321 25.43 -3.94 -28.68
CA GLU A 321 26.35 -3.16 -29.52
C GLU A 321 25.65 -2.09 -30.39
N ARG A 322 24.32 -2.08 -30.43
CA ARG A 322 23.52 -1.19 -31.30
C ARG A 322 22.46 -0.39 -30.57
N ILE A 323 22.33 -0.58 -29.26
CA ILE A 323 21.34 0.11 -28.44
C ILE A 323 22.06 1.11 -27.53
N VAL A 324 21.58 2.34 -27.53
CA VAL A 324 22.07 3.41 -26.65
C VAL A 324 20.90 3.88 -25.81
N VAL A 325 21.03 3.78 -24.48
CA VAL A 325 19.99 4.25 -23.55
C VAL A 325 20.03 5.77 -23.46
N VAL A 326 18.85 6.40 -23.48
CA VAL A 326 18.65 7.85 -23.35
C VAL A 326 17.64 8.11 -22.25
N GLU A 327 18.08 8.66 -21.12
CA GLU A 327 17.25 8.77 -19.91
C GLU A 327 16.47 10.09 -19.83
N ASP A 328 16.96 11.16 -20.45
CA ASP A 328 16.36 12.49 -20.40
C ASP A 328 16.64 13.33 -21.67
N ALA A 329 16.06 14.54 -21.70
CA ALA A 329 16.17 15.46 -22.84
C ALA A 329 17.60 16.01 -23.02
N GLU A 330 18.39 16.12 -21.96
CA GLU A 330 19.77 16.57 -22.02
C GLU A 330 20.67 15.49 -22.64
N ALA A 331 20.51 14.23 -22.21
CA ALA A 331 21.13 13.07 -22.81
C ALA A 331 20.74 12.96 -24.30
N ALA A 332 19.47 13.16 -24.65
CA ALA A 332 19.02 13.19 -26.04
C ALA A 332 19.69 14.32 -26.84
N ALA A 333 19.92 15.48 -26.22
CA ALA A 333 20.58 16.62 -26.86
C ALA A 333 22.07 16.37 -27.15
N HIS A 334 22.74 15.54 -26.33
CA HIS A 334 24.18 15.28 -26.42
C HIS A 334 24.55 13.89 -26.94
N VAL A 335 23.59 12.99 -27.14
CA VAL A 335 23.86 11.62 -27.61
C VAL A 335 24.62 11.63 -28.93
N ARG A 336 25.60 10.74 -29.07
CA ARG A 336 26.44 10.66 -30.27
C ARG A 336 25.60 10.32 -31.50
N ALA A 337 25.82 11.03 -32.59
CA ALA A 337 25.21 10.70 -33.87
C ALA A 337 25.63 9.29 -34.32
N PRO A 338 24.70 8.45 -34.80
CA PRO A 338 25.04 7.13 -35.27
C PRO A 338 25.80 7.22 -36.60
N ALA A 339 26.63 6.20 -36.89
CA ALA A 339 27.36 6.14 -38.16
C ALA A 339 26.45 5.83 -39.37
N GLY A 340 25.20 5.44 -39.12
CA GLY A 340 24.22 5.06 -40.13
C GLY A 340 22.81 5.50 -39.75
N ARG A 341 21.83 4.67 -40.10
CA ARG A 341 20.42 4.94 -39.77
C ARG A 341 20.17 4.86 -38.27
N ALA A 342 19.17 5.61 -37.82
CA ALA A 342 18.75 5.67 -36.44
C ALA A 342 17.28 5.26 -36.30
N ALA A 343 16.96 4.59 -35.20
CA ALA A 343 15.60 4.41 -34.74
C ALA A 343 15.51 4.74 -33.24
N TYR A 344 14.32 4.93 -32.71
CA TYR A 344 14.09 4.94 -31.26
C TYR A 344 12.98 3.98 -30.86
N ALA A 345 13.07 3.50 -29.62
CA ALA A 345 12.05 2.72 -28.92
C ALA A 345 11.96 3.24 -27.49
N MET A 346 10.90 2.89 -26.75
CA MET A 346 10.72 3.38 -25.38
C MET A 346 10.40 2.26 -24.39
N GLN A 347 10.78 2.47 -23.14
CA GLN A 347 10.28 1.70 -22.00
C GLN A 347 8.77 1.92 -21.82
N THR A 348 8.04 0.85 -21.52
CA THR A 348 6.57 0.81 -21.50
C THR A 348 5.91 1.60 -20.36
N THR A 349 6.67 1.93 -19.31
CA THR A 349 6.17 2.54 -18.06
C THR A 349 6.59 4.00 -17.83
N LEU A 350 7.08 4.69 -18.86
CA LEU A 350 7.54 6.08 -18.75
C LEU A 350 6.38 7.08 -18.56
N ALA A 351 6.71 8.27 -18.05
CA ALA A 351 5.80 9.41 -18.10
C ALA A 351 5.60 9.84 -19.56
N VAL A 352 4.34 9.94 -20.01
CA VAL A 352 4.01 10.21 -21.42
C VAL A 352 4.62 11.54 -21.90
N ASP A 353 4.43 12.60 -21.13
CA ASP A 353 4.92 13.94 -21.46
C ASP A 353 6.47 13.98 -21.57
N GLU A 354 7.16 13.24 -20.70
CA GLU A 354 8.62 13.19 -20.65
C GLU A 354 9.21 12.38 -21.80
N ALA A 355 8.61 11.23 -22.11
CA ALA A 355 9.04 10.43 -23.26
C ALA A 355 8.84 11.20 -24.58
N GLU A 356 7.76 11.96 -24.72
CA GLU A 356 7.50 12.80 -25.89
C GLU A 356 8.51 13.95 -26.01
N GLU A 357 8.92 14.55 -24.88
CA GLU A 357 9.98 15.56 -24.84
C GLU A 357 11.31 14.98 -25.37
N ILE A 358 11.74 13.83 -24.84
CA ILE A 358 12.97 13.15 -25.26
C ILE A 358 12.90 12.77 -26.75
N ALA A 359 11.78 12.20 -27.18
CA ALA A 359 11.57 11.82 -28.58
C ALA A 359 11.56 13.04 -29.52
N SER A 360 11.04 14.18 -29.08
CA SER A 360 11.08 15.44 -29.82
C SER A 360 12.52 15.94 -30.03
N VAL A 361 13.36 15.86 -28.99
CA VAL A 361 14.79 16.20 -29.09
C VAL A 361 15.50 15.27 -30.07
N LEU A 362 15.26 13.96 -29.99
CA LEU A 362 15.84 12.99 -30.92
C LEU A 362 15.39 13.22 -32.37
N ARG A 363 14.10 13.48 -32.61
CA ARG A 363 13.56 13.81 -33.95
C ARG A 363 14.17 15.11 -34.51
N SER A 364 14.39 16.10 -33.66
CA SER A 364 15.02 17.36 -34.06
C SER A 364 16.49 17.18 -34.44
N ARG A 365 17.23 16.35 -33.69
CA ARG A 365 18.65 16.07 -33.97
C ARG A 365 18.87 15.11 -35.12
N PHE A 366 17.96 14.16 -35.30
CA PHE A 366 18.04 13.11 -36.31
C PHE A 366 16.74 13.10 -37.15
N PRO A 367 16.59 13.99 -38.15
CA PRO A 367 15.33 14.14 -38.90
C PRO A 367 14.85 12.87 -39.64
N SER A 368 15.73 11.90 -39.88
CA SER A 368 15.42 10.62 -40.50
C SER A 368 15.22 9.46 -39.51
N ILE A 369 15.18 9.75 -38.20
CA ILE A 369 15.00 8.74 -37.16
C ILE A 369 13.64 8.07 -37.27
N GLU A 370 13.62 6.74 -37.24
CA GLU A 370 12.37 5.96 -37.27
C GLU A 370 11.88 5.71 -35.84
N GLY A 371 10.64 6.12 -35.54
CA GLY A 371 9.97 5.80 -34.27
C GLY A 371 9.12 4.53 -34.35
N PRO A 372 8.59 4.06 -33.22
CA PRO A 372 7.65 2.94 -33.22
C PRO A 372 6.37 3.31 -33.97
N ARG A 373 5.73 2.32 -34.63
CA ARG A 373 4.51 2.57 -35.44
C ARG A 373 3.28 2.92 -34.59
N ARG A 374 3.32 2.49 -33.32
CA ARG A 374 2.38 2.80 -32.24
C ARG A 374 3.22 3.01 -31.00
N ASP A 375 2.81 3.89 -30.11
CA ASP A 375 3.54 4.19 -28.88
C ASP A 375 3.96 2.91 -28.14
N ASP A 376 5.19 2.94 -27.61
CA ASP A 376 5.73 1.85 -26.79
C ASP A 376 5.29 1.96 -25.34
N ILE A 377 4.95 3.17 -24.88
CA ILE A 377 4.26 3.35 -23.60
C ILE A 377 2.92 2.60 -23.66
N CYS A 378 2.72 1.69 -22.72
CA CYS A 378 1.57 0.80 -22.77
C CYS A 378 0.26 1.55 -22.42
N TYR A 379 -0.86 1.00 -22.89
CA TYR A 379 -2.19 1.54 -22.61
C TYR A 379 -2.42 1.77 -21.11
N ALA A 380 -1.98 0.82 -20.28
CA ALA A 380 -2.20 0.83 -18.85
C ALA A 380 -1.50 2.01 -18.17
N THR A 381 -0.28 2.34 -18.60
CA THR A 381 0.49 3.48 -18.10
C THR A 381 -0.16 4.79 -18.54
N THR A 382 -0.48 4.93 -19.83
CA THR A 382 -1.14 6.13 -20.37
C THR A 382 -2.49 6.40 -19.68
N ASN A 383 -3.33 5.38 -19.54
CA ASN A 383 -4.65 5.52 -18.93
C ASN A 383 -4.57 5.89 -17.45
N ARG A 384 -3.67 5.25 -16.67
CA ARG A 384 -3.49 5.58 -15.24
C ARG A 384 -2.91 6.98 -15.04
N GLN A 385 -2.02 7.44 -15.91
CA GLN A 385 -1.50 8.82 -15.86
C GLN A 385 -2.58 9.87 -16.17
N ARG A 386 -3.47 9.59 -17.12
CA ARG A 386 -4.65 10.43 -17.38
C ARG A 386 -5.60 10.44 -16.18
N ALA A 387 -5.88 9.27 -15.62
CA ALA A 387 -6.77 9.12 -14.46
C ALA A 387 -6.24 9.87 -13.22
N VAL A 388 -4.94 9.74 -12.91
CA VAL A 388 -4.34 10.47 -11.78
C VAL A 388 -4.26 11.97 -12.05
N THR A 389 -4.12 12.42 -13.30
CA THR A 389 -4.16 13.84 -13.65
C THR A 389 -5.53 14.43 -13.31
N ALA A 390 -6.62 13.80 -13.74
CA ALA A 390 -7.97 14.25 -13.44
C ALA A 390 -8.24 14.30 -11.92
N VAL A 391 -7.78 13.29 -11.17
CA VAL A 391 -7.90 13.28 -9.71
C VAL A 391 -7.04 14.37 -9.05
N ALA A 392 -5.82 14.60 -9.54
CA ALA A 392 -4.89 15.55 -8.95
C ALA A 392 -5.41 17.00 -9.06
N GLU A 393 -6.11 17.35 -10.13
CA GLU A 393 -6.68 18.69 -10.35
C GLU A 393 -7.76 19.07 -9.31
N GLU A 394 -8.39 18.08 -8.68
CA GLU A 394 -9.48 18.28 -7.73
C GLU A 394 -9.14 17.95 -6.26
N ALA A 395 -8.01 17.30 -6.02
CA ALA A 395 -7.62 16.77 -4.70
C ALA A 395 -6.65 17.68 -3.94
N ASP A 396 -6.74 17.69 -2.60
CA ASP A 396 -5.80 18.37 -1.71
C ASP A 396 -4.52 17.53 -1.45
N LEU A 397 -4.66 16.22 -1.66
CA LEU A 397 -3.65 15.18 -1.46
C LEU A 397 -3.99 14.00 -2.36
N VAL A 398 -2.99 13.45 -3.05
CA VAL A 398 -3.09 12.17 -3.77
C VAL A 398 -2.28 11.10 -3.04
N LEU A 399 -2.92 9.98 -2.74
CA LEU A 399 -2.27 8.76 -2.28
C LEU A 399 -2.18 7.78 -3.44
N VAL A 400 -0.96 7.38 -3.78
CA VAL A 400 -0.68 6.36 -4.80
C VAL A 400 -0.30 5.08 -4.09
N VAL A 401 -1.09 4.03 -4.26
CA VAL A 401 -0.77 2.70 -3.72
C VAL A 401 0.20 1.99 -4.67
N GLY A 402 1.36 1.60 -4.16
CA GLY A 402 2.38 0.89 -4.93
C GLY A 402 3.75 0.88 -4.25
N SER A 403 4.61 -0.06 -4.63
CA SER A 403 5.92 -0.24 -4.02
C SER A 403 6.96 0.74 -4.58
N VAL A 404 7.97 1.05 -3.76
CA VAL A 404 9.05 1.99 -4.11
C VAL A 404 9.84 1.56 -5.34
N ASN A 405 9.94 0.28 -5.66
CA ASN A 405 10.63 -0.22 -6.85
C ASN A 405 9.74 -0.28 -8.11
N SER A 406 8.50 0.18 -8.05
CA SER A 406 7.58 0.22 -9.18
C SER A 406 7.69 1.54 -9.95
N SER A 407 8.39 1.53 -11.10
CA SER A 407 8.54 2.71 -11.98
C SER A 407 7.19 3.36 -12.30
N ASN A 408 6.20 2.59 -12.75
CA ASN A 408 4.86 3.11 -13.05
C ASN A 408 4.20 3.77 -11.83
N SER A 409 4.35 3.23 -10.62
CA SER A 409 3.77 3.82 -9.41
C SER A 409 4.45 5.14 -9.05
N GLN A 410 5.78 5.23 -9.21
CA GLN A 410 6.52 6.49 -9.03
C GLN A 410 6.08 7.56 -10.03
N ARG A 411 5.89 7.20 -11.32
CA ARG A 411 5.43 8.16 -12.34
C ARG A 411 4.05 8.72 -12.01
N LEU A 412 3.13 7.95 -11.43
CA LEU A 412 1.83 8.49 -10.97
C LEU A 412 1.99 9.57 -9.89
N VAL A 413 2.93 9.39 -8.96
CA VAL A 413 3.22 10.40 -7.91
C VAL A 413 3.81 11.66 -8.54
N GLU A 414 4.72 11.51 -9.49
CA GLU A 414 5.35 12.63 -10.17
C GLU A 414 4.36 13.39 -11.04
N VAL A 415 3.49 12.70 -11.79
CA VAL A 415 2.42 13.32 -12.58
C VAL A 415 1.51 14.14 -11.68
N ALA A 416 1.06 13.61 -10.54
CA ALA A 416 0.25 14.36 -9.59
C ALA A 416 0.97 15.60 -9.03
N ARG A 417 2.27 15.50 -8.74
CA ARG A 417 3.09 16.65 -8.27
C ARG A 417 3.30 17.70 -9.34
N ARG A 418 3.50 17.31 -10.60
CA ARG A 418 3.63 18.23 -11.74
C ARG A 418 2.34 19.04 -11.97
N ARG A 419 1.18 18.51 -11.55
CA ARG A 419 -0.10 19.25 -11.50
C ARG A 419 -0.26 20.16 -10.27
N GLY A 420 0.75 20.25 -9.41
CA GLY A 420 0.75 21.11 -8.22
C GLY A 420 0.16 20.47 -6.96
N THR A 421 -0.25 19.20 -7.02
CA THR A 421 -0.92 18.52 -5.92
C THR A 421 0.06 17.72 -5.07
N ARG A 422 -0.09 17.79 -3.74
CA ARG A 422 0.71 16.96 -2.83
C ARG A 422 0.44 15.50 -3.14
N ALA A 423 1.48 14.72 -3.41
CA ALA A 423 1.33 13.28 -3.67
C ALA A 423 2.32 12.44 -2.86
N ARG A 424 1.84 11.27 -2.40
CA ARG A 424 2.59 10.31 -1.58
C ARG A 424 2.43 8.91 -2.14
N LEU A 425 3.55 8.21 -2.28
CA LEU A 425 3.57 6.77 -2.53
C LEU A 425 3.42 6.06 -1.18
N VAL A 426 2.59 5.01 -1.13
CA VAL A 426 2.45 4.13 0.03
C VAL A 426 2.33 2.69 -0.44
N ASP A 427 3.05 1.77 0.20
CA ASP A 427 2.95 0.33 -0.09
C ASP A 427 1.58 -0.20 0.37
N ASP A 428 1.16 0.18 1.59
CA ASP A 428 -0.13 -0.14 2.19
C ASP A 428 -0.59 0.93 3.21
N VAL A 429 -1.70 0.68 3.91
CA VAL A 429 -2.25 1.60 4.92
C VAL A 429 -1.31 1.87 6.09
N SER A 430 -0.35 0.98 6.37
CA SER A 430 0.59 1.15 7.45
C SER A 430 1.61 2.26 7.17
N GLU A 431 1.84 2.63 5.90
CA GLU A 431 2.75 3.72 5.55
C GLU A 431 2.08 5.10 5.52
N VAL A 432 0.75 5.15 5.61
CA VAL A 432 0.00 6.41 5.63
C VAL A 432 0.31 7.17 6.92
N ASP A 433 0.80 8.40 6.75
CA ASP A 433 0.98 9.35 7.85
C ASP A 433 -0.28 10.18 8.06
N LEU A 434 -0.87 10.10 9.26
CA LEU A 434 -2.08 10.84 9.64
C LEU A 434 -1.91 12.35 9.43
N ARG A 435 -0.69 12.88 9.58
CA ARG A 435 -0.39 14.30 9.38
C ARG A 435 -0.60 14.77 7.94
N TRP A 436 -0.51 13.87 6.95
CA TRP A 436 -0.80 14.22 5.56
C TRP A 436 -2.29 14.46 5.33
N LEU A 437 -3.14 13.77 6.09
CA LEU A 437 -4.60 13.81 5.97
C LEU A 437 -5.21 15.02 6.70
N ALA A 438 -4.50 15.58 7.67
CA ALA A 438 -4.93 16.76 8.41
C ALA A 438 -5.22 17.93 7.44
N GLY A 439 -6.43 18.47 7.54
CA GLY A 439 -6.89 19.57 6.69
C GLY A 439 -7.24 19.20 5.24
N ALA A 440 -6.93 17.98 4.77
CA ALA A 440 -7.37 17.53 3.45
C ALA A 440 -8.88 17.25 3.48
N THR A 441 -9.63 17.83 2.55
CA THR A 441 -11.07 17.62 2.38
C THR A 441 -11.37 16.66 1.24
N ARG A 442 -10.55 16.71 0.18
CA ARG A 442 -10.60 15.81 -0.97
C ARG A 442 -9.29 15.04 -1.08
N ILE A 443 -9.36 13.72 -0.94
CA ILE A 443 -8.19 12.84 -1.06
C ILE A 443 -8.34 12.02 -2.34
N GLY A 444 -7.41 12.22 -3.26
CA GLY A 444 -7.27 11.41 -4.45
C GLY A 444 -6.63 10.07 -4.13
N ILE A 445 -7.15 9.00 -4.71
CA ILE A 445 -6.61 7.65 -4.56
C ILE A 445 -6.43 7.04 -5.95
N THR A 446 -5.22 6.58 -6.21
CA THR A 446 -4.90 5.74 -7.38
C THR A 446 -3.96 4.62 -6.95
N ALA A 447 -3.64 3.73 -7.88
CA ALA A 447 -2.74 2.62 -7.63
C ALA A 447 -1.97 2.26 -8.89
N GLY A 448 -0.70 1.92 -8.70
CA GLY A 448 0.15 1.43 -9.79
C GLY A 448 -0.36 0.11 -10.38
N ALA A 449 0.08 -0.17 -11.59
CA ALA A 449 -0.26 -1.39 -12.33
C ALA A 449 0.14 -2.70 -11.63
N SER A 450 1.04 -2.66 -10.64
CA SER A 450 1.42 -3.83 -9.83
C SER A 450 0.75 -3.88 -8.46
N ALA A 451 -0.09 -2.90 -8.11
CA ALA A 451 -0.70 -2.81 -6.79
C ALA A 451 -2.03 -3.58 -6.72
N PRO A 452 -2.17 -4.55 -5.81
CA PRO A 452 -3.40 -5.32 -5.63
C PRO A 452 -4.63 -4.46 -5.30
N PRO A 453 -5.81 -4.77 -5.88
CA PRO A 453 -7.04 -4.03 -5.60
C PRO A 453 -7.48 -4.05 -4.12
N ASP A 454 -7.15 -5.10 -3.37
CA ASP A 454 -7.48 -5.24 -1.94
C ASP A 454 -6.74 -4.23 -1.06
N LEU A 455 -5.51 -3.83 -1.41
CA LEU A 455 -4.80 -2.76 -0.71
C LEU A 455 -5.50 -1.40 -0.87
N VAL A 456 -6.02 -1.12 -2.07
CA VAL A 456 -6.82 0.08 -2.33
C VAL A 456 -8.13 0.03 -1.56
N ALA A 457 -8.81 -1.13 -1.56
CA ALA A 457 -10.05 -1.32 -0.83
C ALA A 457 -9.85 -1.14 0.69
N GLU A 458 -8.74 -1.64 1.25
CA GLU A 458 -8.37 -1.44 2.64
C GLU A 458 -8.09 0.04 2.95
N LEU A 459 -7.35 0.74 2.09
CA LEU A 459 -7.11 2.18 2.25
C LEU A 459 -8.43 2.97 2.26
N VAL A 460 -9.30 2.71 1.29
CA VAL A 460 -10.63 3.35 1.22
C VAL A 460 -11.44 3.04 2.49
N ARG A 461 -11.48 1.79 2.93
CA ARG A 461 -12.17 1.38 4.16
C ARG A 461 -11.64 2.14 5.38
N CYS A 462 -10.33 2.27 5.52
CA CYS A 462 -9.71 2.98 6.64
C CYS A 462 -10.02 4.49 6.61
N LEU A 463 -9.92 5.13 5.44
CA LEU A 463 -10.22 6.55 5.26
C LEU A 463 -11.71 6.85 5.47
N ARG A 464 -12.62 5.95 5.06
CA ARG A 464 -14.05 6.02 5.41
C ARG A 464 -14.24 5.95 6.93
N GLY A 465 -13.47 5.13 7.63
CA GLY A 465 -13.43 5.09 9.10
C GLY A 465 -12.95 6.38 9.77
N LEU A 466 -12.25 7.25 9.04
CA LEU A 466 -11.92 8.62 9.48
C LEU A 466 -13.01 9.65 9.14
N GLY A 467 -14.11 9.25 8.49
CA GLY A 467 -15.23 10.12 8.14
C GLY A 467 -15.31 10.54 6.66
N ARG A 468 -14.43 10.02 5.79
CA ARG A 468 -14.43 10.30 4.34
C ARG A 468 -15.45 9.44 3.62
N THR A 469 -16.74 9.68 3.87
CA THR A 469 -17.83 8.79 3.46
C THR A 469 -18.29 8.99 2.03
N LYS A 470 -18.06 10.16 1.43
CA LYS A 470 -18.35 10.41 0.01
C LYS A 470 -17.21 9.81 -0.82
N VAL A 471 -17.54 8.87 -1.70
CA VAL A 471 -16.60 8.27 -2.64
C VAL A 471 -17.13 8.53 -4.04
N THR A 472 -16.32 9.15 -4.87
CA THR A 472 -16.60 9.38 -6.29
C THR A 472 -15.47 8.81 -7.11
N GLU A 473 -15.79 8.38 -8.33
CA GLU A 473 -14.85 7.75 -9.24
C GLU A 473 -14.80 8.58 -10.51
N THR A 474 -13.59 8.90 -10.98
CA THR A 474 -13.43 9.68 -12.22
C THR A 474 -13.84 8.82 -13.41
N ALA A 475 -14.49 9.45 -14.39
CA ALA A 475 -14.71 8.79 -15.68
C ALA A 475 -13.36 8.47 -16.34
N GLY A 476 -13.12 7.18 -16.58
CA GLY A 476 -11.87 6.64 -17.11
C GLY A 476 -12.06 6.00 -18.48
N ALA A 477 -10.95 5.62 -19.11
CA ALA A 477 -10.99 4.72 -20.25
C ALA A 477 -11.35 3.30 -19.78
N ASP A 478 -12.21 2.60 -20.53
CA ASP A 478 -12.46 1.18 -20.33
C ASP A 478 -11.22 0.37 -20.77
N GLU A 479 -10.77 -0.55 -19.91
CA GLU A 479 -9.67 -1.47 -20.20
C GLU A 479 -10.24 -2.88 -20.36
N ASP A 480 -10.35 -3.37 -21.61
CA ASP A 480 -10.88 -4.70 -21.96
C ASP A 480 -9.80 -5.68 -22.46
N VAL A 481 -8.54 -5.27 -22.41
CA VAL A 481 -7.40 -6.06 -22.87
C VAL A 481 -7.18 -7.26 -21.95
N VAL A 482 -7.10 -8.46 -22.54
CA VAL A 482 -6.75 -9.71 -21.84
C VAL A 482 -5.64 -10.41 -22.62
N PHE A 483 -4.63 -10.93 -21.92
CA PHE A 483 -3.55 -11.69 -22.53
C PHE A 483 -3.66 -13.18 -22.21
N THR A 484 -3.45 -14.01 -23.22
CA THR A 484 -3.49 -15.48 -23.06
C THR A 484 -2.26 -15.99 -22.31
N LEU A 485 -2.47 -17.08 -21.57
CA LEU A 485 -1.40 -17.75 -20.82
C LEU A 485 -0.45 -18.54 -21.76
N PRO A 486 0.81 -18.76 -21.34
CA PRO A 486 1.71 -19.70 -22.00
C PRO A 486 1.15 -21.13 -21.99
N ARG A 487 1.50 -21.94 -23.00
CA ARG A 487 0.99 -23.33 -23.15
C ARG A 487 1.33 -24.23 -21.97
N GLU A 488 2.45 -23.95 -21.30
CA GLU A 488 2.97 -24.67 -20.14
C GLU A 488 1.99 -24.62 -18.95
N VAL A 489 1.20 -23.55 -18.83
CA VAL A 489 0.27 -23.29 -17.72
C VAL A 489 -1.16 -22.99 -18.17
N SER A 490 -1.44 -23.14 -19.48
CA SER A 490 -2.78 -23.01 -20.04
C SER A 490 -3.68 -24.16 -19.63
#